data_AF-A0A7R9UHA9-F1
#
_entry.id   AF-A0A7R9UHA9-F1
#
_cell.length_a   1.000
_cell.length_b   1.000
_cell.length_c   1.000
_cell.angle_alpha   90.00
_cell.angle_beta   90.00
_cell.angle_gamma   90.00
#
_symmetry.space_group_name_H-M   'P 1'
#
loop_
_entity.id
_entity.type
_entity.pdbx_description
1 polymer ?
#
loop_
_entity_poly.entity_id
_entity_poly.type
_entity_poly.pdbx_seq_one_letter_code
_entity_poly.pdbx_strand_id
1 'polypeptide(L)'
;MKKAFVLEGPLVLRLFRTIMILIFARLGNYIPIPGITEVESFYESSFRNTSIYNLSALSGGSNVISILTLGLGPFFSASLAVQFLVKLYPAFEKLQNEEGEEGRKTIVRYTRILTVLFCIIESFFLSNSLRSFVFNWNSISYFVVAAAVTTGSLVLVWLSEVITERGIGNGSSLLILIGNLSRFPDFLINKDDFDSLNVSSQSNLYIIYIIITLVSMLIFSTLSQEGARKIPVVSAKQLIDGVEDDMR
;
A
#
# COMPACT_ATOMS: atom_id res chain seq x y z
N MET A 1 -0.36 -22.53 -14.95
CA MET A 1 0.18 -21.26 -15.51
C MET A 1 -0.34 -20.91 -16.91
N LYS A 2 -0.56 -21.86 -17.84
CA LYS A 2 -0.99 -21.54 -19.24
C LYS A 2 -2.44 -21.01 -19.42
N LYS A 3 -3.32 -21.13 -18.43
CA LYS A 3 -4.71 -20.63 -18.51
C LYS A 3 -4.89 -19.16 -18.10
N ALA A 4 -3.85 -18.49 -17.59
CA ALA A 4 -3.93 -17.08 -17.20
C ALA A 4 -3.93 -16.12 -18.41
N PHE A 5 -3.39 -16.55 -19.55
CA PHE A 5 -3.26 -15.72 -20.76
C PHE A 5 -4.39 -15.91 -21.77
N VAL A 6 -5.34 -16.82 -21.51
CA VAL A 6 -6.59 -16.94 -22.29
C VAL A 6 -7.64 -16.08 -21.59
N LEU A 7 -7.42 -14.76 -21.59
CA LEU A 7 -8.35 -13.79 -21.02
C LEU A 7 -9.37 -13.41 -22.10
N GLU A 8 -10.65 -13.64 -21.82
CA GLU A 8 -11.74 -13.10 -22.63
C GLU A 8 -11.60 -11.57 -22.75
N GLY A 9 -11.98 -11.02 -23.91
CA GLY A 9 -11.84 -9.59 -24.26
C GLY A 9 -12.12 -8.56 -23.15
N PRO A 10 -13.17 -8.69 -22.30
CA PRO A 10 -13.42 -7.71 -21.24
C PRO A 10 -12.35 -7.65 -20.15
N LEU A 11 -11.66 -8.76 -19.84
CA LEU A 11 -10.63 -8.79 -18.81
C LEU A 11 -9.30 -8.17 -19.28
N VAL A 12 -8.96 -8.35 -20.56
CA VAL A 12 -7.75 -7.73 -21.17
C VAL A 12 -7.85 -6.20 -21.10
N LEU A 13 -9.04 -5.64 -21.34
CA LEU A 13 -9.27 -4.20 -21.26
C LEU A 13 -9.11 -3.67 -19.82
N ARG A 14 -9.57 -4.42 -18.81
CA ARG A 14 -9.37 -4.07 -17.40
C ARG A 14 -7.91 -4.14 -16.99
N LEU A 15 -7.18 -5.16 -17.47
CA LEU A 15 -5.75 -5.30 -17.24
C LEU A 15 -4.98 -4.11 -17.83
N PHE A 16 -5.24 -3.78 -19.10
CA PHE A 16 -4.60 -2.66 -19.79
C PHE A 16 -4.84 -1.33 -19.07
N ARG A 17 -6.09 -1.06 -18.65
CA ARG A 17 -6.42 0.14 -17.86
C ARG A 17 -5.65 0.18 -16.55
N THR A 18 -5.56 -0.95 -15.85
CA THR A 18 -4.83 -1.06 -14.58
C THR A 18 -3.34 -0.76 -14.80
N ILE A 19 -2.71 -1.35 -15.82
CA ILE A 19 -1.30 -1.11 -16.15
C ILE A 19 -1.06 0.36 -16.52
N MET A 20 -1.92 0.96 -17.35
CA MET A 20 -1.79 2.37 -17.72
C MET A 20 -1.84 3.29 -16.48
N ILE A 21 -2.78 3.02 -15.58
CA ILE A 21 -2.91 3.74 -14.32
C ILE A 21 -1.66 3.58 -13.45
N LEU A 22 -1.11 2.36 -13.36
CA LEU A 22 0.10 2.10 -12.59
C LEU A 22 1.31 2.85 -13.14
N ILE A 23 1.45 2.93 -14.46
CA ILE A 23 2.49 3.73 -15.10
C ILE A 23 2.29 5.21 -14.78
N PHE A 24 1.06 5.71 -14.78
CA PHE A 24 0.76 7.09 -14.41
C PHE A 24 1.11 7.40 -12.95
N ALA A 25 0.74 6.50 -12.02
CA ALA A 25 1.13 6.59 -10.61
C ALA A 25 2.66 6.67 -10.46
N ARG A 26 3.39 5.91 -11.29
CA ARG A 26 4.85 5.89 -11.31
C ARG A 26 5.48 7.15 -11.86
N LEU A 27 4.94 7.70 -12.94
CA LEU A 27 5.42 8.97 -13.49
C LEU A 27 5.24 10.10 -12.48
N GLY A 28 4.17 10.07 -11.68
CA GLY A 28 3.95 11.03 -10.59
C GLY A 28 5.05 11.04 -9.53
N ASN A 29 5.73 9.91 -9.30
CA ASN A 29 6.83 9.81 -8.33
C ASN A 29 8.13 10.49 -8.80
N TYR A 30 8.20 10.92 -10.06
CA TYR A 30 9.33 11.67 -10.60
C TYR A 30 9.07 13.18 -10.61
N ILE A 31 7.87 13.63 -10.20
CA ILE A 31 7.54 15.05 -10.12
C ILE A 31 8.05 15.58 -8.76
N PRO A 32 9.11 16.41 -8.73
CA PRO A 32 9.66 16.92 -7.48
C PRO A 32 8.70 17.92 -6.85
N ILE A 33 8.78 18.05 -5.53
CA ILE A 33 8.02 19.06 -4.80
C ILE A 33 8.59 20.45 -5.17
N PRO A 34 7.73 21.44 -5.47
CA PRO A 34 8.18 22.80 -5.74
C PRO A 34 8.96 23.37 -4.54
N GLY A 35 10.21 23.79 -4.77
CA GLY A 35 11.08 24.42 -3.76
C GLY A 35 12.25 23.56 -3.25
N ILE A 36 12.40 22.31 -3.70
CA ILE A 36 13.56 21.47 -3.37
C ILE A 36 14.62 21.62 -4.46
N THR A 37 15.76 22.23 -4.12
CA THR A 37 16.88 22.48 -5.05
C THR A 37 17.96 21.41 -4.97
N GLU A 38 18.12 20.74 -3.83
CA GLU A 38 19.15 19.72 -3.61
C GLU A 38 18.50 18.34 -3.45
N VAL A 39 18.23 17.69 -4.58
CA VAL A 39 17.84 16.27 -4.56
C VAL A 39 19.05 15.43 -4.11
N GLU A 40 20.28 15.84 -4.49
CA GLU A 40 21.57 15.16 -4.21
C GLU A 40 21.96 15.06 -2.73
N SER A 41 21.78 16.10 -1.90
CA SER A 41 22.18 16.08 -0.48
C SER A 41 21.23 15.27 0.42
N PHE A 42 19.99 15.04 -0.03
CA PHE A 42 19.06 14.12 0.62
C PHE A 42 19.38 12.65 0.33
N TYR A 43 19.92 12.32 -0.85
CA TYR A 43 20.34 10.95 -1.16
C TYR A 43 21.44 10.48 -0.20
N GLU A 44 22.45 11.30 0.07
CA GLU A 44 23.54 10.92 0.99
C GLU A 44 23.07 10.79 2.46
N SER A 45 22.06 11.56 2.87
CA SER A 45 21.53 11.55 4.24
C SER A 45 20.43 10.52 4.47
N SER A 46 19.70 10.10 3.43
CA SER A 46 18.61 9.11 3.51
C SER A 46 19.09 7.69 3.73
N PHE A 47 20.29 7.34 3.24
CA PHE A 47 20.92 6.05 3.56
C PHE A 47 21.17 5.86 5.06
N ARG A 48 21.17 6.94 5.86
CA ARG A 48 21.41 6.89 7.32
C ARG A 48 20.13 6.88 8.17
N ASN A 49 18.96 7.22 7.62
CA ASN A 49 17.72 7.37 8.40
C ASN A 49 16.63 6.38 7.95
N THR A 50 16.53 5.26 8.65
CA THR A 50 15.61 4.13 8.38
C THR A 50 14.13 4.53 8.30
N SER A 51 13.69 5.54 9.05
CA SER A 51 12.28 5.94 9.12
C SER A 51 11.76 6.64 7.85
N ILE A 52 12.59 7.47 7.21
CA ILE A 52 12.21 8.21 5.99
C ILE A 52 12.30 7.29 4.76
N TYR A 53 13.25 6.34 4.80
CA TYR A 53 13.36 5.26 3.83
C TYR A 53 12.10 4.37 3.83
N ASN A 54 11.52 4.05 4.99
CA ASN A 54 10.30 3.24 5.06
C ASN A 54 9.05 3.99 4.56
N LEU A 55 8.93 5.29 4.81
CA LEU A 55 7.78 6.09 4.33
C LEU A 55 7.73 6.18 2.80
N SER A 56 8.91 6.29 2.17
CA SER A 56 9.02 6.32 0.71
C SER A 56 8.67 4.95 0.05
N ALA A 57 8.65 3.85 0.82
CA ALA A 57 8.23 2.52 0.34
C ALA A 57 6.72 2.48 0.07
N LEU A 58 5.97 3.18 0.94
CA LEU A 58 4.52 3.26 0.90
C LEU A 58 3.98 4.23 -0.17
N SER A 59 4.85 5.08 -0.75
CA SER A 59 4.53 6.05 -1.80
C SER A 59 4.91 5.64 -3.21
N GLY A 60 5.29 4.38 -3.42
CA GLY A 60 5.57 3.91 -4.77
C GLY A 60 7.05 3.84 -5.11
N GLY A 61 7.93 3.78 -4.10
CA GLY A 61 9.24 3.18 -4.28
C GLY A 61 10.32 4.06 -4.92
N SER A 62 10.10 5.37 -5.05
CA SER A 62 11.12 6.30 -5.56
C SER A 62 12.07 6.74 -4.43
N ASN A 63 13.35 6.93 -4.78
CA ASN A 63 14.37 7.52 -3.91
C ASN A 63 14.34 9.07 -3.95
N VAL A 64 13.45 9.66 -4.76
CA VAL A 64 13.21 11.11 -4.88
C VAL A 64 12.06 11.54 -3.97
N ILE A 65 12.21 12.65 -3.25
CA ILE A 65 11.08 13.32 -2.58
C ILE A 65 10.18 13.93 -3.66
N SER A 66 9.01 13.34 -3.86
CA SER A 66 8.04 13.71 -4.88
C SER A 66 6.75 14.24 -4.27
N ILE A 67 5.90 14.82 -5.11
CA ILE A 67 4.55 15.23 -4.71
C ILE A 67 3.74 14.04 -4.17
N LEU A 68 4.11 12.82 -4.53
CA LEU A 68 3.48 11.58 -4.09
C LEU A 68 4.12 10.94 -2.85
N THR A 69 5.12 11.57 -2.20
CA THR A 69 5.89 10.98 -1.09
C THR A 69 5.05 10.46 0.09
N LEU A 70 3.86 11.01 0.35
CA LEU A 70 2.94 10.52 1.39
C LEU A 70 2.28 9.18 1.01
N GLY A 71 2.13 8.92 -0.29
CA GLY A 71 1.59 7.68 -0.81
C GLY A 71 0.14 7.43 -0.44
N LEU A 72 -0.17 6.14 -0.26
CA LEU A 72 -1.45 5.65 0.25
C LEU A 72 -1.43 5.44 1.78
N GLY A 73 -0.38 5.90 2.48
CA GLY A 73 -0.25 5.81 3.94
C GLY A 73 -1.45 6.40 4.70
N PRO A 74 -1.90 7.63 4.40
CA PRO A 74 -3.05 8.24 5.06
C PRO A 74 -4.35 7.45 4.88
N PHE A 75 -4.56 6.87 3.70
CA PHE A 75 -5.71 6.03 3.40
C PHE A 75 -5.67 4.72 4.18
N PHE A 76 -4.48 4.09 4.27
CA PHE A 76 -4.29 2.89 5.07
C PHE A 76 -4.61 3.17 6.55
N SER A 77 -4.04 4.24 7.12
CA SER A 77 -4.30 4.69 8.49
C SER A 77 -5.79 4.97 8.73
N ALA A 78 -6.45 5.69 7.82
CA ALA A 78 -7.88 5.99 7.91
C ALA A 78 -8.74 4.72 7.83
N SER A 79 -8.41 3.79 6.93
CA SER A 79 -9.14 2.53 6.79
C SER A 79 -9.05 1.65 8.03
N LEU A 80 -7.88 1.62 8.68
CA LEU A 80 -7.69 0.92 9.94
C LEU A 80 -8.44 1.62 11.07
N ALA A 81 -8.36 2.95 11.16
CA ALA A 81 -9.08 3.71 12.16
C ALA A 81 -10.59 3.48 12.09
N VAL A 82 -11.17 3.46 10.88
CA VAL A 82 -12.59 3.13 10.70
C VAL A 82 -12.87 1.68 11.11
N GLN A 83 -12.05 0.70 10.71
CA GLN A 83 -12.23 -0.70 11.13
C GLN A 83 -12.20 -0.86 12.65
N PHE A 84 -11.31 -0.15 13.34
CA PHE A 84 -11.31 -0.10 14.80
C PHE A 84 -12.57 0.54 15.37
N LEU A 85 -13.04 1.64 14.78
CA LEU A 85 -14.24 2.35 15.23
C LEU A 85 -15.49 1.48 15.07
N VAL A 86 -15.60 0.73 13.97
CA VAL A 86 -16.70 -0.22 13.76
C VAL A 86 -16.72 -1.29 14.86
N LYS A 87 -15.56 -1.82 15.24
CA LYS A 87 -15.47 -2.84 16.30
C LYS A 87 -15.71 -2.28 17.72
N LEU A 88 -15.41 -1.00 17.93
CA LEU A 88 -15.58 -0.33 19.22
C LEU A 88 -17.03 0.13 19.46
N TYR A 89 -17.70 0.58 18.40
CA TYR A 89 -19.06 1.13 18.48
C TYR A 89 -20.08 0.21 17.80
N PRO A 90 -20.99 -0.43 18.55
CA PRO A 90 -21.96 -1.38 18.01
C PRO A 90 -22.93 -0.75 17.00
N ALA A 91 -23.14 0.57 17.04
CA ALA A 91 -23.95 1.28 16.04
C ALA A 91 -23.36 1.20 14.63
N PHE A 92 -22.03 1.26 14.50
CA PHE A 92 -21.35 1.12 13.22
C PHE A 92 -21.27 -0.35 12.77
N GLU A 93 -21.18 -1.29 13.73
CA GLU A 93 -21.27 -2.72 13.44
C GLU A 93 -22.64 -3.10 12.88
N LYS A 94 -23.72 -2.56 13.46
CA LYS A 94 -25.08 -2.69 12.92
C LYS A 94 -25.20 -2.09 11.54
N LEU A 95 -24.63 -0.92 11.31
CA LEU A 95 -24.61 -0.32 9.98
C LEU A 95 -23.91 -1.24 8.96
N GLN A 96 -22.79 -1.88 9.35
CA GLN A 96 -22.06 -2.79 8.46
C GLN A 96 -22.80 -4.12 8.20
N ASN A 97 -23.46 -4.66 9.22
CA ASN A 97 -24.02 -6.01 9.20
C ASN A 97 -25.52 -6.06 8.90
N GLU A 98 -26.30 -5.08 9.35
CA GLU A 98 -27.77 -5.05 9.29
C GLU A 98 -28.28 -4.28 8.04
N GLU A 99 -27.57 -3.25 7.56
CA GLU A 99 -28.00 -2.42 6.41
C GLU A 99 -27.44 -2.85 5.04
N GLY A 100 -26.64 -3.92 5.00
CA GLY A 100 -26.15 -4.52 3.75
C GLY A 100 -25.30 -3.57 2.89
N GLU A 101 -25.75 -3.29 1.65
CA GLU A 101 -24.99 -2.47 0.69
C GLU A 101 -24.99 -0.97 1.02
N GLU A 102 -26.08 -0.45 1.58
CA GLU A 102 -26.21 0.98 1.94
C GLU A 102 -25.27 1.34 3.09
N GLY A 103 -25.25 0.52 4.15
CA GLY A 103 -24.35 0.71 5.28
C GLY A 103 -22.86 0.60 4.89
N ARG A 104 -22.52 -0.33 3.99
CA ARG A 104 -21.16 -0.41 3.42
C ARG A 104 -20.74 0.85 2.67
N LYS A 105 -21.63 1.45 1.87
CA LYS A 105 -21.34 2.72 1.17
C LYS A 105 -21.12 3.86 2.17
N THR A 106 -21.88 3.88 3.26
CA THR A 106 -21.74 4.89 4.32
C THR A 106 -20.39 4.76 5.03
N ILE A 107 -19.95 3.55 5.37
CA ILE A 107 -18.63 3.30 5.96
C ILE A 107 -17.50 3.78 5.03
N VAL A 108 -17.60 3.46 3.73
CA VAL A 108 -16.61 3.92 2.74
C VAL A 108 -16.57 5.44 2.66
N ARG A 109 -17.73 6.12 2.74
CA ARG A 109 -17.78 7.60 2.79
C ARG A 109 -17.05 8.15 4.01
N TYR A 110 -17.24 7.55 5.19
CA TYR A 110 -16.50 7.96 6.39
C TYR A 110 -15.00 7.72 6.24
N THR A 111 -14.57 6.59 5.69
CA THR A 111 -13.15 6.33 5.41
C THR A 111 -12.58 7.39 4.48
N ARG A 112 -13.30 7.83 3.45
CA ARG A 112 -12.85 8.87 2.52
C ARG A 112 -12.67 10.22 3.23
N ILE A 113 -13.64 10.62 4.05
CA ILE A 113 -13.54 11.88 4.83
C ILE A 113 -12.35 11.83 5.79
N LEU A 114 -12.19 10.71 6.48
CA LEU A 114 -11.10 10.51 7.43
C LEU A 114 -9.74 10.51 6.72
N THR A 115 -9.66 9.92 5.52
CA THR A 115 -8.45 9.93 4.69
C THR A 115 -8.02 11.35 4.37
N VAL A 116 -8.94 12.23 3.96
CA VAL A 116 -8.61 13.64 3.68
C VAL A 116 -8.02 14.32 4.92
N LEU A 117 -8.61 14.08 6.09
CA LEU A 117 -8.14 14.62 7.36
C LEU A 117 -6.72 14.11 7.71
N PHE A 118 -6.47 12.81 7.54
CA PHE A 118 -5.12 12.24 7.72
C PHE A 118 -4.12 12.79 6.72
N CYS A 119 -4.49 12.95 5.44
CA CYS A 119 -3.60 13.54 4.43
C CYS A 119 -3.15 14.94 4.84
N ILE A 120 -4.08 15.78 5.31
CA ILE A 120 -3.77 17.14 5.75
C ILE A 120 -2.81 17.09 6.94
N ILE A 121 -3.13 16.31 7.97
CA ILE A 121 -2.30 16.22 9.19
C ILE A 121 -0.90 15.69 8.86
N GLU A 122 -0.80 14.54 8.19
CA GLU A 122 0.48 13.92 7.84
C GLU A 122 1.30 14.79 6.88
N SER A 123 0.66 15.53 5.95
CA SER A 123 1.38 16.45 5.06
C SER A 123 2.03 17.63 5.82
N PHE A 124 1.39 18.13 6.88
CA PHE A 124 1.96 19.18 7.73
C PHE A 124 3.15 18.67 8.53
N PHE A 125 3.08 17.44 9.04
CA PHE A 125 4.20 16.77 9.70
C PHE A 125 5.37 16.51 8.73
N LEU A 126 5.07 16.05 7.51
CA LEU A 126 6.09 15.82 6.49
C LEU A 126 6.74 17.13 6.07
N SER A 127 5.94 18.17 5.80
CA SER A 127 6.45 19.49 5.44
C SER A 127 7.39 20.02 6.52
N ASN A 128 7.07 19.86 7.81
CA ASN A 128 7.95 20.29 8.90
C ASN A 128 9.27 19.49 8.94
N SER A 129 9.22 18.19 8.65
CA SER A 129 10.40 17.34 8.54
C SER A 129 11.29 17.72 7.34
N LEU A 130 10.69 18.24 6.28
CA LEU A 130 11.40 18.69 5.06
C LEU A 130 12.01 20.09 5.17
N ARG A 131 11.80 20.79 6.29
CA ARG A 131 12.32 22.16 6.53
C ARG A 131 13.82 22.29 6.30
N SER A 132 14.59 21.28 6.67
CA SER A 132 16.06 21.29 6.55
C SER A 132 16.56 21.13 5.11
N PHE A 133 15.70 20.75 4.16
CA PHE A 133 16.06 20.40 2.78
C PHE A 133 15.51 21.39 1.74
N VAL A 134 14.75 22.40 2.17
CA VAL A 134 14.15 23.41 1.29
C VAL A 134 14.96 24.71 1.36
N PHE A 135 15.40 25.20 0.20
CA PHE A 135 16.12 26.46 0.12
C PHE A 135 15.15 27.63 0.40
N ASN A 136 15.53 28.52 1.31
CA ASN A 136 14.74 29.71 1.70
C ASN A 136 13.35 29.39 2.30
N TRP A 137 13.36 28.75 3.48
CA TRP A 137 12.15 28.37 4.21
C TRP A 137 11.31 29.58 4.66
N ASN A 138 10.09 29.68 4.14
CA ASN A 138 9.10 30.68 4.53
C ASN A 138 7.74 30.02 4.88
N SER A 139 6.88 30.68 5.63
CA SER A 139 5.53 30.18 5.97
C SER A 139 4.69 29.87 4.72
N ILE A 140 4.93 30.58 3.62
CA ILE A 140 4.29 30.34 2.32
C ILE A 140 4.83 29.05 1.67
N SER A 141 6.15 28.80 1.69
CA SER A 141 6.71 27.57 1.12
C SER A 141 6.23 26.34 1.91
N TYR A 142 6.10 26.45 3.24
CA TYR A 142 5.54 25.39 4.09
C TYR A 142 4.13 24.98 3.66
N PHE A 143 3.25 25.95 3.42
CA PHE A 143 1.87 25.71 3.01
C PHE A 143 1.80 25.15 1.59
N VAL A 144 2.61 25.68 0.67
CA VAL A 144 2.69 25.18 -0.72
C VAL A 144 3.14 23.72 -0.76
N VAL A 145 4.17 23.35 0.01
CA VAL A 145 4.64 21.96 0.11
C VAL A 145 3.55 21.05 0.71
N ALA A 146 2.93 21.45 1.83
CA ALA A 146 1.88 20.66 2.47
C ALA A 146 0.66 20.46 1.54
N ALA A 147 0.24 21.52 0.83
CA ALA A 147 -0.85 21.45 -0.13
C ALA A 147 -0.51 20.59 -1.35
N ALA A 148 0.71 20.69 -1.88
CA ALA A 148 1.19 19.87 -2.99
C ALA A 148 1.16 18.37 -2.60
N VAL A 149 1.75 18.02 -1.46
CA VAL A 149 1.81 16.62 -0.98
C VAL A 149 0.42 16.08 -0.67
N THR A 150 -0.45 16.88 -0.04
CA THR A 150 -1.86 16.50 0.21
C THR A 150 -2.57 16.20 -1.10
N THR A 151 -2.42 17.09 -2.10
CA THR A 151 -3.04 16.92 -3.41
C THR A 151 -2.52 15.66 -4.10
N GLY A 152 -1.20 15.41 -4.03
CA GLY A 152 -0.59 14.20 -4.56
C GLY A 152 -1.16 12.91 -3.95
N SER A 153 -1.26 12.86 -2.62
CA SER A 153 -1.84 11.70 -1.92
C SER A 153 -3.32 11.50 -2.29
N LEU A 154 -4.12 12.58 -2.35
CA LEU A 154 -5.53 12.48 -2.75
C LEU A 154 -5.70 11.99 -4.20
N VAL A 155 -4.82 12.41 -5.11
CA VAL A 155 -4.80 11.89 -6.49
C VAL A 155 -4.49 10.39 -6.50
N LEU A 156 -3.54 9.91 -5.67
CA LEU A 156 -3.27 8.48 -5.55
C LEU A 156 -4.44 7.69 -4.96
N VAL A 157 -5.13 8.23 -3.95
CA VAL A 157 -6.33 7.61 -3.39
C VAL A 157 -7.41 7.51 -4.45
N TRP A 158 -7.67 8.59 -5.18
CA TRP A 158 -8.62 8.58 -6.30
C TRP A 158 -8.24 7.55 -7.36
N LEU A 159 -6.95 7.49 -7.72
CA LEU A 159 -6.44 6.52 -8.69
C LEU A 159 -6.65 5.08 -8.22
N SER A 160 -6.47 4.82 -6.92
CA SER A 160 -6.73 3.51 -6.32
C SER A 160 -8.20 3.10 -6.39
N GLU A 161 -9.13 4.05 -6.25
CA GLU A 161 -10.57 3.80 -6.41
C GLU A 161 -10.90 3.49 -7.87
N VAL A 162 -10.33 4.23 -8.83
CA VAL A 162 -10.53 3.98 -10.27
C VAL A 162 -10.05 2.58 -10.67
N ILE A 163 -8.92 2.11 -10.13
CA ILE A 163 -8.46 0.73 -10.36
C ILE A 163 -9.44 -0.27 -9.75
N THR A 164 -9.98 0.01 -8.57
CA THR A 164 -10.91 -0.91 -7.90
C THR A 164 -12.23 -1.04 -8.66
N GLU A 165 -12.74 0.06 -9.23
CA GLU A 165 -13.99 0.05 -10.01
C GLU A 165 -13.84 -0.50 -11.43
N ARG A 166 -12.76 -0.13 -12.13
CA ARG A 166 -12.61 -0.35 -13.58
C ARG A 166 -11.46 -1.29 -13.95
N GLY A 167 -10.62 -1.64 -12.99
CA GLY A 167 -9.44 -2.47 -13.15
C GLY A 167 -9.63 -3.88 -12.61
N ILE A 168 -8.54 -4.45 -12.09
CA ILE A 168 -8.50 -5.82 -11.57
C ILE A 168 -8.07 -5.79 -10.10
N GLY A 169 -8.85 -6.45 -9.24
CA GLY A 169 -8.54 -6.58 -7.82
C GLY A 169 -8.79 -5.30 -7.02
N ASN A 170 -8.06 -5.14 -5.91
CA ASN A 170 -8.13 -3.96 -5.06
C ASN A 170 -7.01 -2.98 -5.46
N GLY A 171 -7.39 -1.79 -5.92
CA GLY A 171 -6.45 -0.80 -6.43
C GLY A 171 -5.47 -0.28 -5.38
N SER A 172 -5.90 -0.15 -4.12
CA SER A 172 -5.04 0.32 -3.03
C SER A 172 -3.93 -0.68 -2.74
N SER A 173 -4.26 -1.97 -2.61
CA SER A 173 -3.29 -3.04 -2.39
C SER A 173 -2.32 -3.19 -3.58
N LEU A 174 -2.81 -3.03 -4.81
CA LEU A 174 -2.01 -3.16 -6.02
C LEU A 174 -0.96 -2.03 -6.13
N LEU A 175 -1.35 -0.79 -5.83
CA LEU A 175 -0.45 0.35 -5.82
C LEU A 175 0.64 0.21 -4.76
N ILE A 176 0.28 -0.24 -3.55
CA ILE A 176 1.24 -0.52 -2.47
C ILE A 176 2.21 -1.64 -2.87
N LEU A 177 1.69 -2.74 -3.41
CA LEU A 177 2.50 -3.88 -3.86
C LEU A 177 3.54 -3.43 -4.88
N ILE A 178 3.12 -2.72 -5.92
CA ILE A 178 4.00 -2.23 -6.96
C ILE A 178 5.02 -1.25 -6.40
N GLY A 179 4.61 -0.40 -5.45
CA GLY A 179 5.50 0.51 -4.73
C GLY A 179 6.69 -0.19 -4.08
N ASN A 180 6.41 -1.23 -3.32
CA ASN A 180 7.45 -2.03 -2.69
C ASN A 180 8.27 -2.82 -3.72
N LEU A 181 7.62 -3.36 -4.75
CA LEU A 181 8.28 -4.20 -5.74
C LEU A 181 9.33 -3.45 -6.57
N SER A 182 9.20 -2.14 -6.82
CA SER A 182 10.23 -1.42 -7.57
C SER A 182 11.53 -1.19 -6.83
N ARG A 183 11.53 -1.35 -5.50
CA ARG A 183 12.75 -1.21 -4.69
C ARG A 183 13.54 -2.50 -4.63
N PHE A 184 12.88 -3.60 -4.93
CA PHE A 184 13.48 -4.92 -4.92
C PHE A 184 14.67 -5.03 -5.89
N PRO A 185 14.61 -4.49 -7.13
CA PRO A 185 15.78 -4.40 -8.01
C PRO A 185 16.96 -3.61 -7.43
N ASP A 186 16.71 -2.45 -6.81
CA ASP A 186 17.77 -1.61 -6.23
C ASP A 186 18.53 -2.36 -5.13
N PHE A 187 17.80 -3.11 -4.29
CA PHE A 187 18.39 -3.96 -3.25
C PHE A 187 19.29 -5.09 -3.82
N LEU A 188 18.97 -5.60 -5.02
CA LEU A 188 19.77 -6.65 -5.66
C LEU A 188 21.01 -6.10 -6.40
N ILE A 189 20.95 -4.86 -6.87
CA ILE A 189 21.97 -4.25 -7.73
C ILE A 189 23.02 -3.49 -6.89
N ASN A 190 22.63 -2.89 -5.76
CA ASN A 190 23.53 -2.20 -4.84
C ASN A 190 24.43 -3.20 -4.09
N LYS A 191 25.47 -3.68 -4.77
CA LYS A 191 26.52 -4.57 -4.23
C LYS A 191 27.46 -3.86 -3.26
N ASP A 192 27.49 -2.53 -3.25
CA ASP A 192 28.45 -1.76 -2.45
C ASP A 192 28.21 -1.89 -0.93
N ASP A 193 26.97 -2.19 -0.50
CA ASP A 193 26.68 -2.54 0.90
C ASP A 193 27.32 -3.87 1.32
N PHE A 194 27.50 -4.81 0.39
CA PHE A 194 28.14 -6.11 0.67
C PHE A 194 29.67 -6.01 0.76
N ASP A 195 30.28 -5.05 0.05
CA ASP A 195 31.73 -4.80 0.12
C ASP A 195 32.13 -4.07 1.41
N SER A 196 31.23 -3.23 1.97
CA SER A 196 31.44 -2.55 3.26
C SER A 196 31.54 -3.50 4.47
N LEU A 197 31.10 -4.75 4.32
CA LEU A 197 31.12 -5.76 5.37
C LEU A 197 32.46 -6.53 5.47
N ASN A 198 33.49 -6.17 4.69
CA ASN A 198 34.80 -6.84 4.71
C ASN A 198 34.70 -8.37 4.57
N VAL A 199 33.74 -8.87 3.79
CA VAL A 199 33.51 -10.31 3.60
C VAL A 199 34.23 -10.78 2.34
N SER A 200 35.56 -10.60 2.30
CA SER A 200 36.38 -10.91 1.11
C SER A 200 36.51 -12.41 0.79
N SER A 201 35.95 -13.30 1.62
CA SER A 201 36.01 -14.76 1.40
C SER A 201 34.79 -15.56 1.89
N GLN A 202 33.86 -14.95 2.64
CA GLN A 202 32.60 -15.57 3.11
C GLN A 202 31.35 -15.14 2.31
N SER A 203 31.49 -14.29 1.29
CA SER A 203 30.38 -13.62 0.60
C SER A 203 29.42 -14.60 -0.07
N ASN A 204 29.93 -15.69 -0.66
CA ASN A 204 29.09 -16.66 -1.36
C ASN A 204 28.22 -17.50 -0.40
N LEU A 205 28.75 -17.88 0.76
CA LEU A 205 27.98 -18.60 1.79
C LEU A 205 26.92 -17.71 2.43
N TYR A 206 27.22 -16.43 2.64
CA TYR A 206 26.27 -15.47 3.18
C TYR A 206 25.08 -15.20 2.23
N ILE A 207 25.36 -15.06 0.93
CA ILE A 207 24.31 -14.93 -0.10
C ILE A 207 23.42 -16.18 -0.13
N ILE A 208 24.01 -17.38 -0.09
CA ILE A 208 23.26 -18.64 -0.04
C ILE A 208 22.38 -18.71 1.21
N TYR A 209 22.90 -18.30 2.38
CA TYR A 209 22.14 -18.24 3.62
C TYR A 209 20.92 -17.30 3.54
N ILE A 210 21.09 -16.11 2.94
CA ILE A 210 19.99 -15.16 2.70
C ILE A 210 18.93 -15.78 1.79
N ILE A 211 19.33 -16.40 0.68
CA ILE A 211 18.40 -17.03 -0.27
C ILE A 211 17.60 -18.14 0.42
N ILE A 212 18.27 -19.02 1.18
CA ILE A 212 17.60 -20.10 1.93
C ILE A 212 16.60 -19.53 2.93
N THR A 213 16.98 -18.47 3.66
CA THR A 213 16.10 -17.82 4.64
C THR A 213 14.88 -17.20 3.95
N LEU A 214 15.05 -16.51 2.82
CA LEU A 214 13.96 -15.92 2.05
C LEU A 214 12.99 -17.00 1.53
N VAL A 215 13.52 -18.08 0.95
CA VAL A 215 12.70 -19.19 0.46
C VAL A 215 11.95 -19.87 1.60
N SER A 216 12.60 -20.09 2.74
CA SER A 216 11.98 -20.65 3.95
C SER A 216 10.84 -19.78 4.46
N MET A 217 11.05 -18.46 4.54
CA MET A 217 10.02 -17.49 4.92
C MET A 217 8.82 -17.51 3.96
N LEU A 218 9.07 -17.60 2.64
CA LEU A 218 8.00 -17.71 1.64
C LEU A 218 7.18 -18.98 1.82
N ILE A 219 7.83 -20.14 1.96
CA ILE A 219 7.15 -21.43 2.17
C ILE A 219 6.34 -21.40 3.47
N PHE A 220 6.93 -20.90 4.55
CA PHE A 220 6.25 -20.78 5.84
C PHE A 220 5.02 -19.85 5.73
N SER A 221 5.15 -18.71 5.06
CA SER A 221 4.04 -17.78 4.83
C SER A 221 2.91 -18.42 4.04
N THR A 222 3.21 -19.16 2.96
CA THR A 222 2.18 -19.84 2.15
C THR A 222 1.48 -20.94 2.94
N LEU A 223 2.22 -21.76 3.68
CA LEU A 223 1.64 -22.82 4.51
C LEU A 223 0.74 -22.23 5.62
N SER A 224 1.16 -21.12 6.22
CA SER A 224 0.35 -20.42 7.21
C SER A 224 -0.91 -19.81 6.61
N GLN A 225 -0.88 -19.37 5.35
CA GLN A 225 -2.06 -18.82 4.66
C GLN A 225 -3.05 -19.91 4.23
N GLU A 226 -2.57 -21.10 3.88
CA GLU A 226 -3.42 -22.24 3.50
C GLU A 226 -4.01 -23.00 4.69
N GLY A 227 -3.44 -22.81 5.90
CA GLY A 227 -3.89 -23.42 7.14
C GLY A 227 -5.26 -22.92 7.62
N ALA A 228 -6.35 -23.44 7.07
CA ALA A 228 -7.71 -23.11 7.50
C ALA A 228 -8.29 -24.19 8.43
N ARG A 229 -8.71 -23.81 9.65
CA ARG A 229 -9.49 -24.69 10.53
C ARG A 229 -10.94 -24.76 10.02
N LYS A 230 -11.29 -25.89 9.41
CA LYS A 230 -12.68 -26.17 8.99
C LYS A 230 -13.53 -26.46 10.23
N ILE A 231 -14.43 -25.52 10.57
CA ILE A 231 -15.44 -25.73 11.61
C ILE A 231 -16.69 -26.27 10.89
N PRO A 232 -17.17 -27.49 11.19
CA PRO A 232 -18.38 -28.01 10.57
C PRO A 232 -19.57 -27.15 11.01
N VAL A 233 -20.25 -26.55 10.03
CA VAL A 233 -21.49 -25.80 10.24
C VAL A 233 -22.62 -26.64 9.65
N VAL A 234 -23.56 -27.05 10.48
CA VAL A 234 -24.77 -27.73 10.00
C VAL A 234 -25.82 -26.65 9.72
N SER A 235 -26.30 -26.59 8.48
CA SER A 235 -27.36 -25.66 8.12
C SER A 235 -28.69 -26.12 8.74
N ALA A 236 -29.50 -25.20 9.24
CA ALA A 236 -30.84 -25.50 9.75
C ALA A 236 -31.70 -26.27 8.73
N LYS A 237 -31.49 -26.02 7.42
CA LYS A 237 -32.15 -26.77 6.35
C LYS A 237 -31.78 -28.25 6.33
N GLN A 238 -30.52 -28.59 6.64
CA GLN A 238 -30.04 -29.98 6.70
C GLN A 238 -30.51 -30.72 7.95
N LEU A 239 -30.82 -30.00 9.03
CA LEU A 239 -31.43 -30.60 10.22
C LEU A 239 -32.90 -30.97 10.00
N ILE A 240 -33.63 -30.19 9.18
CA ILE A 240 -35.03 -30.45 8.87
C ILE A 240 -35.16 -31.65 7.92
N ASP A 241 -34.34 -31.70 6.86
CA ASP A 241 -34.33 -32.83 5.92
C ASP A 241 -33.92 -34.15 6.62
N GLY A 242 -33.01 -34.10 7.61
CA GLY A 242 -32.60 -35.28 8.37
C GLY A 242 -33.67 -35.80 9.34
N VAL A 243 -34.56 -34.94 9.83
CA VAL A 243 -35.71 -35.34 10.68
C VAL A 243 -36.84 -35.94 9.85
N GLU A 244 -36.99 -35.52 8.59
CA GLU A 244 -38.03 -36.03 7.69
C GLU A 244 -37.69 -37.42 7.12
N ASP A 245 -36.41 -37.77 7.01
CA ASP A 245 -35.93 -39.11 6.62
C ASP A 245 -36.03 -40.13 7.78
N ASP A 246 -35.92 -39.69 9.04
CA ASP A 246 -36.10 -40.53 10.25
C ASP A 246 -37.58 -40.85 10.56
N MET A 247 -38.53 -40.16 9.92
CA MET A 247 -39.97 -40.36 10.10
C MET A 247 -40.64 -41.23 9.00
N ARG A 248 -39.85 -41.83 8.09
CA ARG A 248 -40.32 -42.79 7.07
C ARG A 248 -39.80 -44.20 7.35
#